data_AF-A0A3A0C786-F1
#
_entry.id   AF-A0A3A0C786-F1
#
_cell.length_a   1.000
_cell.length_b   1.000
_cell.length_c   1.000
_cell.angle_alpha   90.00
_cell.angle_beta   90.00
_cell.angle_gamma   90.00
#
_symmetry.space_group_name_H-M   'P 1'
#
loop_
_entity.id
_entity.type
_entity.pdbx_description
1 polymer ?
#
loop_
_entity_poly.entity_id
_entity_poly.type
_entity_poly.pdbx_seq_one_letter_code
_entity_poly.pdbx_strand_id
1 'polypeptide(L)'
;MRDGRDRRANRHRLLERRALALPRNRQRAQQCRTRRENARTGRRRSRVLPVQARAARAGHRCGQCRARRAGFAPRQARGRAQIRRGGAWFAPARAPSCPWRRGRVPRAACGAAGHRTRRRMNYLAHLLLADGSPQTLVGGLLGDFAKGLDLSSLPAAMREALLAHRRIDAFTDAHETVRRSRARISPGFSRFAGILVDVFYDHFLAVHWTAYSHESLGSFSRRVYAALRLHEALLPARLARVLPRMEAEDWLGGYAEIGNIAHALEGLQRRMKRPTRLASALSELEAGYAGLAQDFALFFPQLRRFALNLQAPQPL
;
A
#
# COMPACT_ATOMS: atom_id res chain seq x y z
N MET A 1 41.14 -34.71 -52.10
CA MET A 1 40.80 -35.45 -50.87
C MET A 1 41.19 -34.67 -49.59
N ARG A 2 40.59 -33.49 -49.36
CA ARG A 2 40.79 -32.69 -48.12
C ARG A 2 39.54 -31.88 -47.75
N ASP A 3 38.35 -32.50 -47.82
CA ASP A 3 37.08 -31.85 -47.38
C ASP A 3 36.19 -32.77 -46.53
N GLY A 4 36.76 -33.87 -46.00
CA GLY A 4 36.02 -34.90 -45.25
C GLY A 4 36.35 -35.00 -43.76
N ARG A 5 37.42 -34.34 -43.28
CA ARG A 5 37.88 -34.46 -41.88
C ARG A 5 37.36 -33.34 -40.97
N ASP A 6 37.14 -32.13 -41.48
CA ASP A 6 36.63 -31.02 -40.66
C ASP A 6 35.12 -31.09 -40.36
N ARG A 7 34.32 -31.76 -41.20
CA ARG A 7 32.90 -31.97 -40.93
C ARG A 7 32.64 -33.02 -39.83
N ARG A 8 33.59 -33.92 -39.55
CA ARG A 8 33.48 -34.91 -38.44
C ARG A 8 33.92 -34.33 -37.10
N ALA A 9 34.93 -33.45 -37.08
CA ALA A 9 35.38 -32.77 -35.86
C ALA A 9 34.31 -31.80 -35.30
N ASN A 10 33.50 -31.17 -36.17
CA ASN A 10 32.48 -30.22 -35.74
C ASN A 10 31.16 -30.89 -35.28
N ARG A 11 30.91 -32.16 -35.67
CA ARG A 11 29.70 -32.91 -35.28
C ARG A 11 29.82 -33.56 -33.89
N HIS A 12 31.04 -33.88 -33.44
CA HIS A 12 31.29 -34.46 -32.11
C HIS A 12 31.14 -33.42 -30.98
N ARG A 13 31.59 -32.17 -31.20
CA ARG A 13 31.42 -31.07 -30.22
C ARG A 13 29.98 -30.58 -30.06
N LEU A 14 29.11 -30.85 -31.04
CA LEU A 14 27.69 -30.48 -30.98
C LEU A 14 26.84 -31.51 -30.21
N LEU A 15 27.32 -32.76 -30.05
CA LEU A 15 26.63 -33.81 -29.30
C LEU A 15 27.04 -33.85 -27.82
N GLU A 16 28.28 -33.49 -27.47
CA GLU A 16 28.72 -33.41 -26.07
C GLU A 16 28.14 -32.19 -25.31
N ARG A 17 27.79 -31.10 -25.99
CA ARG A 17 27.08 -29.96 -25.38
C ARG A 17 25.59 -30.18 -25.18
N ARG A 18 25.03 -31.31 -25.63
CA ARG A 18 23.62 -31.69 -25.45
C ARG A 18 23.40 -32.71 -24.32
N ALA A 19 24.45 -33.16 -23.63
CA ALA A 19 24.38 -34.20 -22.60
C ALA A 19 24.48 -33.71 -21.14
N LEU A 20 24.55 -32.39 -20.87
CA LEU A 20 24.64 -31.84 -19.50
C LEU A 20 23.44 -30.97 -19.08
N ALA A 21 22.30 -31.08 -19.76
CA ALA A 21 21.07 -30.40 -19.39
C ALA A 21 20.01 -31.40 -18.91
N LEU A 22 20.18 -31.93 -17.70
CA LEU A 22 19.08 -32.56 -16.97
C LEU A 22 18.27 -31.45 -16.26
N PRO A 23 16.93 -31.42 -16.41
CA PRO A 23 16.12 -30.34 -15.87
C PRO A 23 16.11 -30.34 -14.33
N ARG A 24 16.28 -29.13 -13.74
CA ARG A 24 16.20 -28.80 -12.30
C ARG A 24 14.97 -29.33 -11.56
N ASN A 25 13.99 -29.89 -12.26
CA ASN A 25 12.74 -30.39 -11.72
C ASN A 25 12.83 -31.80 -11.09
N ARG A 26 13.87 -32.61 -11.41
CA ARG A 26 14.04 -33.93 -10.77
C ARG A 26 14.71 -33.88 -9.38
N GLN A 27 15.62 -32.94 -9.13
CA GLN A 27 16.26 -32.78 -7.82
C GLN A 27 15.29 -32.28 -6.73
N ARG A 28 14.30 -31.45 -7.08
CA ARG A 28 13.23 -31.02 -6.16
C ARG A 28 12.26 -32.14 -5.78
N ALA A 29 12.00 -33.08 -6.69
CA ALA A 29 11.12 -34.23 -6.43
C ALA A 29 11.73 -35.24 -5.45
N GLN A 30 13.06 -35.43 -5.47
CA GLN A 30 13.76 -36.29 -4.50
C GLN A 30 13.89 -35.66 -3.11
N GLN A 31 14.10 -34.34 -3.00
CA GLN A 31 14.11 -33.63 -1.70
C GLN A 31 12.73 -33.57 -1.02
N CYS A 32 11.64 -33.64 -1.78
CA CYS A 32 10.29 -33.62 -1.22
C CYS A 32 9.84 -34.99 -0.68
N ARG A 33 10.39 -36.09 -1.21
CA ARG A 33 10.13 -37.45 -0.69
C ARG A 33 10.81 -37.69 0.66
N THR A 34 12.07 -37.28 0.82
CA THR A 34 12.81 -37.44 2.09
C THR A 34 12.25 -36.62 3.25
N ARG A 35 11.63 -35.46 2.98
CA ARG A 35 10.92 -34.67 4.02
C ARG A 35 9.59 -35.28 4.47
N ARG A 36 8.89 -36.02 3.60
CA ARG A 36 7.63 -36.70 3.96
C ARG A 36 7.87 -37.98 4.78
N GLU A 37 9.01 -38.65 4.59
CA GLU A 37 9.39 -39.80 5.41
C GLU A 37 9.82 -39.40 6.83
N ASN A 38 10.60 -38.32 6.99
CA ASN A 38 11.00 -37.83 8.33
C ASN A 38 9.83 -37.25 9.16
N ALA A 39 8.69 -36.93 8.55
CA ALA A 39 7.49 -36.48 9.26
C ALA A 39 6.64 -37.66 9.80
N ARG A 40 6.89 -38.90 9.36
CA ARG A 40 6.16 -40.09 9.80
C ARG A 40 6.85 -40.82 10.97
N THR A 41 8.11 -40.53 11.26
CA THR A 41 8.92 -41.22 12.27
C THR A 41 9.59 -40.20 13.20
N GLY A 42 8.90 -39.72 14.25
CA GLY A 42 9.52 -38.68 15.09
C GLY A 42 8.77 -38.20 16.32
N ARG A 43 8.47 -39.13 17.23
CA ARG A 43 8.31 -38.97 18.71
C ARG A 43 7.94 -37.60 19.29
N ARG A 44 6.78 -37.63 19.97
CA ARG A 44 6.38 -36.86 21.16
C ARG A 44 7.55 -36.52 22.09
N ARG A 45 7.63 -35.25 22.52
CA ARG A 45 7.98 -34.88 23.90
C ARG A 45 7.17 -33.65 24.33
N SER A 46 6.18 -33.91 25.17
CA SER A 46 5.49 -32.92 26.01
C SER A 46 6.49 -32.31 27.00
N ARG A 47 6.46 -31.00 27.21
CA ARG A 47 6.90 -30.41 28.49
C ARG A 47 6.06 -29.18 28.85
N VAL A 48 5.59 -29.29 30.09
CA VAL A 48 4.71 -28.46 30.91
C VAL A 48 5.22 -27.02 31.08
N LEU A 49 4.27 -26.08 31.17
CA LEU A 49 4.42 -24.66 31.53
C LEU A 49 4.97 -24.48 32.96
N PRO A 50 5.48 -23.27 33.28
CA PRO A 50 4.88 -22.59 34.43
C PRO A 50 4.45 -21.14 34.15
N VAL A 51 3.44 -20.77 34.92
CA VAL A 51 2.77 -19.47 35.08
C VAL A 51 3.71 -18.46 35.75
N GLN A 52 3.62 -17.19 35.33
CA GLN A 52 3.88 -15.88 36.00
C GLN A 52 4.41 -14.91 34.91
N ALA A 53 4.06 -13.63 34.78
CA ALA A 53 3.37 -12.68 35.64
C ALA A 53 2.65 -11.62 34.77
N ARG A 54 1.62 -11.00 35.36
CA ARG A 54 0.94 -9.81 34.85
C ARG A 54 1.88 -8.60 34.94
N ALA A 55 1.96 -7.80 33.88
CA ALA A 55 2.38 -6.40 33.97
C ALA A 55 1.56 -5.53 33.01
N ALA A 56 1.31 -4.31 33.48
CA ALA A 56 0.16 -3.50 33.19
C ALA A 56 0.25 -2.68 31.90
N ARG A 57 -0.94 -2.24 31.45
CA ARG A 57 -1.20 -1.30 30.36
C ARG A 57 -0.64 0.08 30.70
N ALA A 58 0.04 0.71 29.74
CA ALA A 58 0.16 2.16 29.66
C ALA A 58 -0.30 2.63 28.26
N GLY A 59 -1.61 2.86 28.13
CA GLY A 59 -2.20 3.54 26.99
C GLY A 59 -2.32 5.02 27.31
N HIS A 60 -1.58 5.87 26.60
CA HIS A 60 -1.75 7.32 26.64
C HIS A 60 -3.19 7.67 26.23
N ARG A 61 -3.96 8.22 27.18
CA ARG A 61 -5.27 8.83 26.93
C ARG A 61 -5.17 10.33 27.14
N CYS A 62 -5.46 11.06 26.07
CA CYS A 62 -5.63 12.50 26.03
C CYS A 62 -6.82 12.92 26.92
N GLY A 63 -6.60 13.91 27.78
CA GLY A 63 -7.56 14.44 28.72
C GLY A 63 -8.56 15.36 28.03
N GLN A 64 -9.63 14.80 27.47
CA GLN A 64 -10.81 15.55 27.03
C GLN A 64 -11.98 14.60 26.67
N CYS A 65 -12.28 13.64 27.55
CA CYS A 65 -13.48 12.81 27.44
C CYS A 65 -13.84 12.20 28.81
N ARG A 66 -14.14 13.05 29.79
CA ARG A 66 -14.87 12.66 31.01
C ARG A 66 -16.17 13.45 31.04
N ALA A 67 -17.27 12.73 30.83
CA ALA A 67 -18.65 12.99 31.24
C ALA A 67 -19.61 12.61 30.13
N ARG A 68 -19.98 11.32 30.09
CA ARG A 68 -21.28 10.80 29.64
C ARG A 68 -21.19 9.27 29.63
N ARG A 69 -21.71 8.66 30.70
CA ARG A 69 -22.35 7.33 30.79
C ARG A 69 -22.04 6.69 32.14
N ALA A 70 -22.88 6.97 33.12
CA ALA A 70 -23.31 6.02 34.14
C ALA A 70 -24.66 6.52 34.68
N GLY A 71 -25.65 5.64 34.78
CA GLY A 71 -26.94 5.92 35.41
C GLY A 71 -28.14 5.90 34.47
N PHE A 72 -28.44 4.74 33.88
CA PHE A 72 -29.83 4.38 33.57
C PHE A 72 -30.29 3.46 34.70
N ALA A 73 -31.22 3.93 35.52
CA ALA A 73 -32.05 3.12 36.41
C ALA A 73 -33.42 3.83 36.59
N PRO A 74 -34.52 3.09 36.78
CA PRO A 74 -35.85 3.51 36.35
C PRO A 74 -36.67 4.25 37.41
N ARG A 75 -37.76 4.86 36.91
CA ARG A 75 -38.87 5.53 37.60
C ARG A 75 -39.32 4.85 38.90
N GLN A 76 -39.54 5.65 39.95
CA GLN A 76 -40.83 5.77 40.66
C GLN A 76 -40.80 6.83 41.77
N ALA A 77 -42.01 7.30 42.12
CA ALA A 77 -42.43 8.00 43.33
C ALA A 77 -42.39 9.54 43.36
N ARG A 78 -43.51 10.04 43.89
CA ARG A 78 -44.00 11.43 43.99
C ARG A 78 -43.29 12.17 45.12
N GLY A 79 -43.22 13.50 45.02
CA GLY A 79 -42.90 14.35 46.17
C GLY A 79 -42.66 15.80 45.77
N ARG A 80 -43.67 16.66 45.92
CA ARG A 80 -43.48 18.11 46.00
C ARG A 80 -42.74 18.41 47.30
N ALA A 81 -41.64 19.15 47.23
CA ALA A 81 -41.09 19.85 48.39
C ALA A 81 -40.43 21.14 47.92
N GLN A 82 -41.15 22.25 48.09
CA GLN A 82 -40.57 23.59 48.16
C GLN A 82 -39.81 23.70 49.48
N ILE A 83 -38.60 24.26 49.45
CA ILE A 83 -37.93 24.71 50.67
C ILE A 83 -37.63 26.19 50.53
N ARG A 84 -38.19 26.94 51.47
CA ARG A 84 -38.11 28.38 51.68
C ARG A 84 -37.11 28.61 52.81
N ARG A 85 -36.09 29.47 52.61
CA ARG A 85 -35.33 30.08 53.72
C ARG A 85 -35.05 31.54 53.42
N GLY A 86 -35.46 32.41 54.35
CA GLY A 86 -34.88 33.74 54.54
C GLY A 86 -35.11 34.78 53.44
N GLY A 87 -36.35 35.14 53.18
CA GLY A 87 -36.75 36.54 52.93
C GLY A 87 -35.99 37.41 51.91
N ALA A 88 -35.35 36.87 50.88
CA ALA A 88 -34.93 37.59 49.67
C ALA A 88 -34.51 36.60 48.59
N TRP A 89 -35.11 36.68 47.40
CA TRP A 89 -34.69 35.91 46.24
C TRP A 89 -33.53 36.64 45.56
N PHE A 90 -32.29 36.28 45.86
CA PHE A 90 -31.14 36.70 45.06
C PHE A 90 -30.99 35.77 43.86
N ALA A 91 -31.07 36.34 42.65
CA ALA A 91 -30.78 35.65 41.41
C ALA A 91 -29.26 35.48 41.25
N PRO A 92 -28.72 34.26 41.04
CA PRO A 92 -27.37 34.13 40.53
C PRO A 92 -27.32 34.60 39.07
N ALA A 93 -26.33 35.45 38.80
CA ALA A 93 -26.13 36.20 37.56
C ALA A 93 -26.16 35.34 36.29
N ARG A 94 -26.77 35.91 35.24
CA ARG A 94 -26.75 35.39 33.87
C ARG A 94 -25.30 35.44 33.34
N ALA A 95 -24.74 34.29 33.00
CA ALA A 95 -23.60 34.22 32.09
C ALA A 95 -24.02 34.74 30.69
N PRO A 96 -23.14 35.44 29.95
CA PRO A 96 -23.49 36.04 28.67
C PRO A 96 -23.94 34.97 27.67
N SER A 97 -25.09 35.23 27.04
CA SER A 97 -25.68 34.40 26.01
C SER A 97 -24.77 34.37 24.77
N CYS A 98 -24.26 33.18 24.44
CA CYS A 98 -23.56 32.93 23.18
C CYS A 98 -24.52 33.20 21.99
N PRO A 99 -24.14 33.98 20.96
CA PRO A 99 -25.08 34.52 19.95
C PRO A 99 -25.62 33.51 18.93
N TRP A 100 -25.24 32.23 19.02
CA TRP A 100 -25.58 31.24 17.99
C TRP A 100 -26.64 30.26 18.51
N ARG A 101 -27.81 30.79 18.84
CA ARG A 101 -29.03 30.00 19.04
C ARG A 101 -30.17 30.61 18.23
N ARG A 102 -30.28 30.15 16.98
CA ARG A 102 -31.50 29.91 16.18
C ARG A 102 -31.12 30.08 14.71
N GLY A 103 -31.25 28.99 13.95
CA GLY A 103 -31.03 28.98 12.52
C GLY A 103 -30.51 27.62 12.08
N ARG A 104 -31.32 26.87 11.33
CA ARG A 104 -30.88 25.66 10.64
C ARG A 104 -29.75 26.06 9.67
N VAL A 105 -28.54 25.60 9.93
CA VAL A 105 -27.45 25.68 8.95
C VAL A 105 -27.47 24.39 8.12
N PRO A 106 -27.37 24.45 6.78
CA PRO A 106 -27.29 23.27 5.93
C PRO A 106 -26.10 22.40 6.31
N ARG A 107 -26.23 21.10 6.13
CA ARG A 107 -25.26 20.05 6.50
C ARG A 107 -24.05 20.02 5.56
N ALA A 108 -23.40 21.16 5.36
CA ALA A 108 -22.25 21.36 4.48
C ALA A 108 -21.20 22.28 5.10
N ALA A 109 -20.86 22.08 6.38
CA ALA A 109 -19.71 22.74 7.01
C ALA A 109 -19.38 22.06 8.35
N CYS A 110 -18.96 20.79 8.31
CA CYS A 110 -18.24 20.19 9.42
C CYS A 110 -17.21 19.24 8.82
N GLY A 111 -15.97 19.73 8.78
CA GLY A 111 -14.81 19.02 8.25
C GLY A 111 -14.67 17.64 8.87
N ALA A 112 -14.78 16.62 8.03
CA ALA A 112 -14.37 15.26 8.37
C ALA A 112 -12.84 15.19 8.39
N ALA A 113 -12.22 15.68 9.46
CA ALA A 113 -10.84 15.37 9.80
C ALA A 113 -10.76 13.91 10.26
N GLY A 114 -10.64 13.04 9.26
CA GLY A 114 -10.46 11.61 9.42
C GLY A 114 -9.62 11.08 8.27
N HIS A 115 -8.41 11.60 8.10
CA HIS A 115 -7.42 11.06 7.17
C HIS A 115 -7.02 9.65 7.64
N ARG A 116 -7.86 8.66 7.31
CA ARG A 116 -7.38 7.30 7.11
C ARG A 116 -6.47 7.39 5.89
N THR A 117 -5.17 7.51 6.12
CA THR A 117 -4.15 7.31 5.08
C THR A 117 -4.45 6.00 4.37
N ARG A 118 -5.17 6.09 3.24
CA ARG A 118 -5.33 4.99 2.29
C ARG A 118 -3.93 4.73 1.79
N ARG A 119 -3.39 3.55 2.09
CA ARG A 119 -2.17 3.08 1.45
C ARG A 119 -2.55 2.78 0.02
N ARG A 120 -2.31 3.74 -0.86
CA ARG A 120 -2.31 3.53 -2.29
C ARG A 120 -1.05 2.77 -2.62
N MET A 121 -1.11 1.96 -3.66
CA MET A 121 -0.03 1.06 -4.03
C MET A 121 0.03 1.11 -5.54
N ASN A 122 0.52 2.25 -6.02
CA ASN A 122 0.92 2.42 -7.40
C ASN A 122 2.41 2.81 -7.41
N TYR A 123 3.28 1.85 -7.09
CA TYR A 123 4.70 2.14 -6.98
C TYR A 123 5.28 2.56 -8.33
N LEU A 124 4.89 1.85 -9.39
CA LEU A 124 5.55 1.96 -10.67
C LEU A 124 5.24 3.29 -11.35
N ALA A 125 3.98 3.78 -11.33
CA ALA A 125 3.72 5.11 -11.91
C ALA A 125 4.40 6.23 -11.13
N HIS A 126 4.36 6.22 -9.79
CA HIS A 126 5.00 7.27 -9.02
C HIS A 126 6.52 7.33 -9.27
N LEU A 127 7.15 6.16 -9.39
CA LEU A 127 8.57 6.07 -9.73
C LEU A 127 8.85 6.52 -11.17
N LEU A 128 8.02 6.14 -12.14
CA LEU A 128 8.19 6.53 -13.54
C LEU A 128 8.00 8.04 -13.74
N LEU A 129 7.09 8.64 -12.97
CA LEU A 129 6.78 10.07 -13.04
C LEU A 129 7.78 10.95 -12.25
N ALA A 130 8.71 10.35 -11.50
CA ALA A 130 9.80 11.09 -10.88
C ALA A 130 10.83 11.55 -11.93
N ASP A 131 11.63 12.57 -11.60
CA ASP A 131 12.68 13.10 -12.51
C ASP A 131 13.82 12.10 -12.81
N GLY A 132 13.82 10.95 -12.13
CA GLY A 132 14.74 9.84 -12.36
C GLY A 132 16.05 9.90 -11.56
N SER A 133 16.32 10.98 -10.83
CA SER A 133 17.48 11.05 -9.94
C SER A 133 17.34 10.08 -8.75
N PRO A 134 18.45 9.56 -8.17
CA PRO A 134 18.37 8.60 -7.07
C PRO A 134 17.53 9.10 -5.88
N GLN A 135 17.62 10.39 -5.54
CA GLN A 135 16.89 10.97 -4.42
C GLN A 135 15.38 11.08 -4.69
N THR A 136 14.97 11.41 -5.91
CA THR A 136 13.55 11.50 -6.25
C THR A 136 12.90 10.14 -6.44
N LEU A 137 13.63 9.12 -6.92
CA LEU A 137 13.14 7.74 -6.93
C LEU A 137 12.85 7.26 -5.51
N VAL A 138 13.78 7.52 -4.57
CA VAL A 138 13.58 7.22 -3.16
C VAL A 138 12.37 7.99 -2.62
N GLY A 139 12.32 9.31 -2.83
CA GLY A 139 11.22 10.16 -2.35
C GLY A 139 9.85 9.77 -2.90
N GLY A 140 9.77 9.41 -4.18
CA GLY A 140 8.57 8.93 -4.84
C GLY A 140 8.04 7.63 -4.24
N LEU A 141 8.93 6.70 -3.85
CA LEU A 141 8.52 5.49 -3.13
C LEU A 141 8.20 5.76 -1.66
N LEU A 142 8.90 6.71 -1.02
CA LEU A 142 8.65 7.05 0.37
C LEU A 142 7.23 7.53 0.61
N GLY A 143 6.54 8.10 -0.38
CA GLY A 143 5.12 8.47 -0.30
C GLY A 143 4.23 7.37 0.31
N ASP A 144 4.43 6.12 -0.10
CA ASP A 144 3.67 4.95 0.37
C ASP A 144 4.11 4.42 1.75
N PHE A 145 5.29 4.84 2.19
CA PHE A 145 5.94 4.39 3.43
C PHE A 145 6.09 5.50 4.48
N ALA A 146 5.70 6.75 4.17
CA ALA A 146 5.97 7.96 4.95
C ALA A 146 5.27 8.05 6.32
N LYS A 147 4.57 7.01 6.76
CA LYS A 147 3.86 7.05 8.04
C LYS A 147 4.87 7.13 9.19
N GLY A 148 4.92 8.29 9.85
CA GLY A 148 5.82 8.56 10.97
C GLY A 148 7.24 8.97 10.56
N LEU A 149 7.44 9.34 9.28
CA LEU A 149 8.70 9.87 8.80
C LEU A 149 8.78 11.38 9.07
N ASP A 150 9.89 11.85 9.65
CA ASP A 150 10.16 13.27 9.79
C ASP A 150 10.67 13.85 8.46
N LEU A 151 9.79 14.56 7.77
CA LEU A 151 10.09 15.15 6.46
C LEU A 151 11.19 16.23 6.54
N SER A 152 11.41 16.84 7.70
CA SER A 152 12.41 17.89 7.85
C SER A 152 13.84 17.34 7.78
N SER A 153 14.03 16.07 8.18
CA SER A 153 15.31 15.35 8.09
C SER A 153 15.68 14.85 6.69
N LEU A 154 14.77 14.92 5.72
CA LEU A 154 15.00 14.42 4.37
C LEU A 154 15.75 15.45 3.50
N PRO A 155 16.64 14.99 2.60
CA PRO A 155 17.18 15.83 1.54
C PRO A 155 16.06 16.52 0.74
N ALA A 156 16.31 17.75 0.30
CA ALA A 156 15.29 18.58 -0.35
C ALA A 156 14.62 17.87 -1.54
N ALA A 157 15.39 17.32 -2.48
CA ALA A 157 14.85 16.61 -3.63
C ALA A 157 13.97 15.40 -3.26
N MET A 158 14.36 14.66 -2.21
CA MET A 158 13.59 13.51 -1.72
C MET A 158 12.26 13.95 -1.08
N ARG A 159 12.28 15.05 -0.32
CA ARG A 159 11.07 15.65 0.26
C ARG A 159 10.14 16.16 -0.84
N GLU A 160 10.67 16.87 -1.83
CA GLU A 160 9.86 17.39 -2.96
C GLU A 160 9.24 16.24 -3.77
N ALA A 161 9.98 15.16 -4.03
CA ALA A 161 9.43 13.99 -4.70
C ALA A 161 8.30 13.30 -3.89
N LEU A 162 8.43 13.26 -2.56
CA LEU A 162 7.36 12.77 -1.68
C LEU A 162 6.12 13.68 -1.71
N LEU A 163 6.32 15.00 -1.74
CA LEU A 163 5.22 15.95 -1.88
C LEU A 163 4.56 15.84 -3.27
N ALA A 164 5.34 15.66 -4.33
CA ALA A 164 4.85 15.40 -5.67
C ALA A 164 4.01 14.12 -5.71
N HIS A 165 4.47 13.04 -5.08
CA HIS A 165 3.69 11.80 -4.92
C HIS A 165 2.30 12.09 -4.33
N ARG A 166 2.21 12.86 -3.23
CA ARG A 166 0.92 13.22 -2.60
C ARG A 166 0.01 14.03 -3.53
N ARG A 167 0.58 14.92 -4.34
CA ARG A 167 -0.18 15.72 -5.33
C ARG A 167 -0.71 14.84 -6.45
N ILE A 168 0.11 13.90 -6.94
CA ILE A 168 -0.28 12.90 -7.94
C ILE A 168 -1.41 12.01 -7.40
N ASP A 169 -1.31 11.58 -6.14
CA ASP A 169 -2.35 10.83 -5.44
C ASP A 169 -3.67 11.61 -5.37
N ALA A 170 -3.62 12.88 -4.97
CA ALA A 170 -4.79 13.73 -4.88
C ALA A 170 -5.47 13.94 -6.24
N PHE A 171 -4.66 14.15 -7.29
CA PHE A 171 -5.16 14.27 -8.66
C PHE A 171 -5.82 12.97 -9.14
N THR A 172 -5.16 11.84 -8.92
CA THR A 172 -5.67 10.49 -9.24
C THR A 172 -6.99 10.21 -8.52
N ASP A 173 -7.11 10.65 -7.27
CA ASP A 173 -8.29 10.41 -6.45
C ASP A 173 -9.52 11.20 -6.86
N ALA A 174 -9.31 12.40 -7.36
CA ALA A 174 -10.36 13.27 -7.87
C ALA A 174 -10.76 12.94 -9.31
N HIS A 175 -9.94 12.19 -10.05
CA HIS A 175 -10.14 11.99 -11.48
C HIS A 175 -11.36 11.11 -11.80
N GLU A 176 -12.22 11.56 -12.72
CA GLU A 176 -13.48 10.88 -13.05
C GLU A 176 -13.26 9.47 -13.62
N THR A 177 -12.29 9.30 -14.53
CA THR A 177 -11.93 7.97 -15.05
C THR A 177 -11.50 6.99 -13.95
N VAL A 178 -10.81 7.46 -12.91
CA VAL A 178 -10.39 6.60 -11.79
C VAL A 178 -11.60 6.25 -10.92
N ARG A 179 -12.54 7.19 -10.74
CA ARG A 179 -13.83 6.92 -10.07
C ARG A 179 -14.64 5.87 -10.84
N ARG A 180 -14.67 5.95 -12.18
CA ARG A 180 -15.27 4.95 -13.06
C ARG A 180 -14.64 3.58 -12.86
N SER A 181 -13.31 3.47 -12.88
CA SER A 181 -12.61 2.20 -12.61
C SER A 181 -12.95 1.62 -11.24
N ARG A 182 -13.00 2.46 -10.19
CA ARG A 182 -13.40 2.01 -8.84
C ARG A 182 -14.84 1.49 -8.80
N ALA A 183 -15.74 2.06 -9.60
CA ALA A 183 -17.13 1.63 -9.70
C ALA A 183 -17.31 0.30 -10.44
N ARG A 184 -16.33 -0.13 -11.26
CA ARG A 184 -16.32 -1.46 -11.89
C ARG A 184 -16.04 -2.59 -10.91
N ILE A 185 -15.41 -2.28 -9.78
CA ILE A 185 -15.09 -3.25 -8.73
C ILE A 185 -16.37 -3.66 -8.00
N SER A 186 -16.58 -4.96 -7.83
CA SER A 186 -17.79 -5.49 -7.21
C SER A 186 -17.99 -4.98 -5.77
N PRO A 187 -19.24 -4.90 -5.28
CA PRO A 187 -19.54 -4.43 -3.93
C PRO A 187 -18.76 -5.15 -2.81
N GLY A 188 -18.44 -6.43 -3.02
CA GLY A 188 -17.65 -7.25 -2.09
C GLY A 188 -16.22 -6.72 -1.86
N PHE A 189 -15.67 -5.99 -2.82
CA PHE A 189 -14.33 -5.38 -2.74
C PHE A 189 -14.36 -3.85 -2.73
N SER A 190 -15.53 -3.21 -2.70
CA SER A 190 -15.71 -1.74 -2.71
C SER A 190 -14.80 -0.98 -1.73
N ARG A 191 -14.57 -1.51 -0.52
CA ARG A 191 -13.65 -0.92 0.48
C ARG A 191 -12.19 -0.86 -0.01
N PHE A 192 -11.80 -1.81 -0.85
CA PHE A 192 -10.46 -1.98 -1.41
C PHE A 192 -10.35 -1.50 -2.85
N ALA A 193 -11.46 -1.08 -3.48
CA ALA A 193 -11.51 -0.68 -4.89
C ALA A 193 -10.40 0.32 -5.26
N GLY A 194 -10.10 1.30 -4.38
CA GLY A 194 -8.98 2.22 -4.61
C GLY A 194 -7.64 1.50 -4.74
N ILE A 195 -7.29 0.65 -3.76
CA ILE A 195 -6.03 -0.11 -3.76
C ILE A 195 -5.96 -1.07 -4.94
N LEU A 196 -7.07 -1.72 -5.27
CA LEU A 196 -7.14 -2.65 -6.41
C LEU A 196 -6.87 -1.91 -7.72
N VAL A 197 -7.56 -0.80 -7.96
CA VAL A 197 -7.36 0.02 -9.16
C VAL A 197 -5.91 0.54 -9.22
N ASP A 198 -5.34 0.99 -8.09
CA ASP A 198 -3.95 1.46 -8.04
C ASP A 198 -2.97 0.34 -8.48
N VAL A 199 -3.15 -0.88 -7.98
CA VAL A 199 -2.34 -2.07 -8.33
C VAL A 199 -2.57 -2.51 -9.78
N PHE A 200 -3.81 -2.46 -10.26
CA PHE A 200 -4.15 -2.84 -11.63
C PHE A 200 -3.58 -1.83 -12.64
N TYR A 201 -3.52 -0.55 -12.28
CA TYR A 201 -2.87 0.46 -13.12
C TYR A 201 -1.35 0.25 -13.21
N ASP A 202 -0.70 -0.17 -12.12
CA ASP A 202 0.71 -0.61 -12.18
C ASP A 202 0.88 -1.81 -13.11
N HIS A 203 -0.06 -2.76 -13.09
CA HIS A 203 -0.05 -3.90 -14.01
C HIS A 203 -0.13 -3.45 -15.47
N PHE A 204 -1.10 -2.61 -15.83
CA PHE A 204 -1.23 -2.12 -17.20
C PHE A 204 -0.02 -1.28 -17.63
N LEU A 205 0.54 -0.49 -16.72
CA LEU A 205 1.77 0.25 -16.97
C LEU A 205 2.95 -0.68 -17.27
N ALA A 206 3.11 -1.75 -16.49
CA ALA A 206 4.18 -2.72 -16.67
C ALA A 206 4.02 -3.54 -17.95
N VAL A 207 2.80 -3.97 -18.29
CA VAL A 207 2.50 -4.71 -19.53
C VAL A 207 2.77 -3.86 -20.77
N HIS A 208 2.40 -2.57 -20.72
CA HIS A 208 2.55 -1.65 -21.85
C HIS A 208 3.76 -0.71 -21.69
N TRP A 209 4.79 -1.14 -20.95
CA TRP A 209 5.90 -0.30 -20.52
C TRP A 209 6.60 0.45 -21.64
N THR A 210 6.81 -0.21 -22.78
CA THR A 210 7.50 0.37 -23.96
C THR A 210 6.75 1.55 -24.58
N ALA A 211 5.45 1.72 -24.30
CA ALA A 211 4.69 2.89 -24.74
C ALA A 211 4.98 4.14 -23.87
N TYR A 212 5.54 3.96 -22.67
CA TYR A 212 5.70 5.03 -21.68
C TYR A 212 7.16 5.34 -21.34
N SER A 213 8.09 4.42 -21.60
CA SER A 213 9.51 4.60 -21.35
C SER A 213 10.37 3.95 -22.44
N HIS A 214 11.48 4.61 -22.78
CA HIS A 214 12.51 4.07 -23.67
C HIS A 214 13.47 3.11 -22.93
N GLU A 215 13.57 3.22 -21.62
CA GLU A 215 14.32 2.28 -20.78
C GLU A 215 13.51 1.00 -20.59
N SER A 216 14.14 -0.18 -20.60
CA SER A 216 13.42 -1.43 -20.29
C SER A 216 12.98 -1.50 -18.83
N LEU A 217 11.82 -2.12 -18.55
CA LEU A 217 11.28 -2.25 -17.19
C LEU A 217 12.29 -2.89 -16.24
N GLY A 218 13.00 -3.94 -16.66
CA GLY A 218 14.03 -4.59 -15.83
C GLY A 218 15.26 -3.72 -15.56
N SER A 219 15.61 -2.77 -16.45
CA SER A 219 16.69 -1.81 -16.18
C SER A 219 16.22 -0.72 -15.24
N PHE A 220 15.00 -0.23 -15.44
CA PHE A 220 14.35 0.73 -14.56
C PHE A 220 14.23 0.19 -13.12
N SER A 221 13.69 -1.02 -12.93
CA SER A 221 13.55 -1.65 -11.61
C SER A 221 14.90 -1.78 -10.90
N ARG A 222 15.94 -2.25 -11.59
CA ARG A 222 17.30 -2.34 -11.03
C ARG A 222 17.85 -0.97 -10.61
N ARG A 223 17.63 0.06 -11.42
CA ARG A 223 18.04 1.43 -11.09
C ARG A 223 17.33 1.96 -9.85
N VAL A 224 16.04 1.65 -9.69
CA VAL A 224 15.27 1.99 -8.48
C VAL A 224 15.83 1.25 -7.25
N TYR A 225 16.07 -0.06 -7.33
CA TYR A 225 16.62 -0.80 -6.19
C TYR A 225 18.01 -0.30 -5.80
N ALA A 226 18.87 0.00 -6.77
CA ALA A 226 20.17 0.60 -6.52
C ALA A 226 20.06 1.95 -5.79
N ALA A 227 19.12 2.81 -6.20
CA ALA A 227 18.88 4.08 -5.52
C ALA A 227 18.40 3.90 -4.07
N LEU A 228 17.53 2.90 -3.82
CA LEU A 228 17.07 2.56 -2.47
C LEU A 228 18.20 2.03 -1.59
N ARG A 229 19.09 1.19 -2.13
CA ARG A 229 20.27 0.69 -1.43
C ARG A 229 21.24 1.79 -1.07
N LEU A 230 21.50 2.70 -2.01
CA LEU A 230 22.37 3.86 -1.79
C LEU A 230 21.89 4.74 -0.62
N HIS A 231 20.57 4.82 -0.42
CA HIS A 231 19.95 5.63 0.63
C HIS A 231 19.33 4.79 1.75
N GLU A 232 19.80 3.55 1.97
CA GLU A 232 19.16 2.59 2.90
C GLU A 232 19.02 3.15 4.32
N ALA A 233 20.01 3.94 4.77
CA ALA A 233 20.02 4.60 6.08
C ALA A 233 18.89 5.64 6.27
N LEU A 234 18.36 6.21 5.19
CA LEU A 234 17.27 7.19 5.22
C LEU A 234 15.88 6.53 5.09
N LEU A 235 15.82 5.22 4.84
CA LEU A 235 14.56 4.53 4.63
C LEU A 235 13.84 4.28 5.97
N PRO A 236 12.51 4.45 6.02
CA PRO A 236 11.72 4.00 7.16
C PRO A 236 11.99 2.52 7.45
N ALA A 237 12.07 2.15 8.73
CA ALA A 237 12.42 0.78 9.16
C ALA A 237 11.59 -0.32 8.48
N ARG A 238 10.34 -0.01 8.11
CA ARG A 238 9.49 -0.94 7.36
C ARG A 238 9.97 -1.17 5.93
N LEU A 239 10.36 -0.11 5.22
CA LEU A 239 10.84 -0.19 3.85
C LEU A 239 12.22 -0.88 3.82
N ALA A 240 13.14 -0.47 4.69
CA ALA A 240 14.45 -1.12 4.83
C ALA A 240 14.32 -2.63 5.06
N ARG A 241 13.38 -3.08 5.91
CA ARG A 241 13.15 -4.51 6.18
C ARG A 241 12.62 -5.30 4.97
N VAL A 242 11.82 -4.67 4.10
CA VAL A 242 11.25 -5.36 2.93
C VAL A 242 12.10 -5.23 1.68
N LEU A 243 13.00 -4.24 1.62
CA LEU A 243 13.83 -3.95 0.45
C LEU A 243 14.61 -5.16 -0.07
N PRO A 244 15.32 -5.97 0.75
CA PRO A 244 16.07 -7.12 0.25
C PRO A 244 15.18 -8.15 -0.46
N ARG A 245 13.97 -8.37 0.06
CA ARG A 245 13.00 -9.28 -0.56
C ARG A 245 12.39 -8.66 -1.82
N MET A 246 12.05 -7.38 -1.76
CA MET A 246 11.45 -6.65 -2.86
C MET A 246 12.37 -6.64 -4.09
N GLU A 247 13.67 -6.48 -3.88
CA GLU A 247 14.72 -6.57 -4.90
C GLU A 247 14.92 -8.01 -5.40
N ALA A 248 15.04 -8.98 -4.50
CA ALA A 248 15.28 -10.39 -4.88
C ALA A 248 14.12 -11.03 -5.65
N GLU A 249 12.88 -10.61 -5.39
CA GLU A 249 11.66 -11.07 -6.07
C GLU A 249 11.22 -10.11 -7.20
N ASP A 250 12.01 -9.08 -7.50
CA ASP A 250 11.70 -7.99 -8.43
C ASP A 250 10.22 -7.56 -8.45
N TRP A 251 9.73 -7.00 -7.34
CA TRP A 251 8.31 -6.62 -7.25
C TRP A 251 7.90 -5.57 -8.30
N LEU A 252 8.78 -4.63 -8.65
CA LEU A 252 8.52 -3.58 -9.63
C LEU A 252 8.41 -4.14 -11.06
N GLY A 253 9.33 -5.02 -11.47
CA GLY A 253 9.23 -5.70 -12.76
C GLY A 253 8.12 -6.74 -12.79
N GLY A 254 7.85 -7.36 -11.64
CA GLY A 254 6.85 -8.41 -11.47
C GLY A 254 5.42 -7.97 -11.79
N TYR A 255 5.11 -6.66 -11.73
CA TYR A 255 3.78 -6.15 -12.10
C TYR A 255 3.35 -6.51 -13.53
N ALA A 256 4.27 -6.81 -14.44
CA ALA A 256 3.93 -7.24 -15.80
C ALA A 256 3.20 -8.60 -15.84
N GLU A 257 3.36 -9.43 -14.80
CA GLU A 257 2.74 -10.75 -14.73
C GLU A 257 1.52 -10.74 -13.80
N ILE A 258 0.37 -11.18 -14.30
CA ILE A 258 -0.89 -11.26 -13.53
C ILE A 258 -0.72 -12.12 -12.26
N GLY A 259 0.06 -13.20 -12.31
CA GLY A 259 0.32 -14.05 -11.14
C GLY A 259 1.01 -13.30 -9.99
N ASN A 260 1.89 -12.34 -10.30
CA ASN A 260 2.57 -11.53 -9.29
C ASN A 260 1.65 -10.48 -8.67
N ILE A 261 0.56 -10.09 -9.37
CA ILE A 261 -0.49 -9.26 -8.80
C ILE A 261 -1.18 -9.97 -7.64
N ALA A 262 -1.49 -11.27 -7.78
CA ALA A 262 -2.03 -12.05 -6.66
C ALA A 262 -1.10 -12.03 -5.44
N HIS A 263 0.20 -12.23 -5.65
CA HIS A 263 1.20 -12.18 -4.58
C HIS A 263 1.29 -10.79 -3.92
N ALA A 264 1.18 -9.71 -4.69
CA ALA A 264 1.10 -8.35 -4.16
C ALA A 264 -0.15 -8.17 -3.27
N LEU A 265 -1.32 -8.63 -3.73
CA LEU A 265 -2.58 -8.58 -2.98
C LEU A 265 -2.55 -9.44 -1.71
N GLU A 266 -1.91 -10.62 -1.74
CA GLU A 266 -1.66 -11.44 -0.55
C GLU A 266 -0.73 -10.74 0.46
N GLY A 267 0.32 -10.08 -0.03
CA GLY A 267 1.20 -9.25 0.78
C GLY A 267 0.46 -8.10 1.48
N LEU A 268 -0.47 -7.46 0.76
CA LEU A 268 -1.37 -6.43 1.28
C LEU A 268 -2.31 -7.01 2.34
N GLN A 269 -2.95 -8.14 2.06
CA GLN A 269 -3.85 -8.84 2.96
C GLN A 269 -3.18 -9.20 4.29
N ARG A 270 -1.97 -9.76 4.26
CA ARG A 270 -1.20 -10.13 5.47
C ARG A 270 -0.93 -8.95 6.41
N ARG A 271 -0.92 -7.72 5.89
CA ARG A 271 -0.69 -6.49 6.66
C ARG A 271 -1.99 -5.95 7.29
N MET A 272 -3.14 -6.51 6.95
CA MET A 272 -4.43 -6.07 7.46
C MET A 272 -4.78 -6.77 8.78
N LYS A 273 -5.32 -6.00 9.73
CA LYS A 273 -5.70 -6.52 11.06
C LYS A 273 -6.95 -7.41 11.06
N ARG A 274 -7.76 -7.35 9.99
CA ARG A 274 -9.02 -8.09 9.88
C ARG A 274 -8.88 -9.12 8.77
N PRO A 275 -9.51 -10.31 8.89
CA PRO A 275 -9.63 -11.23 7.77
C PRO A 275 -10.29 -10.52 6.59
N THR A 276 -9.65 -10.61 5.43
CA THR A 276 -10.15 -10.08 4.16
C THR A 276 -9.96 -11.13 3.09
N ARG A 277 -10.72 -11.07 2.00
CA ARG A 277 -10.55 -11.93 0.82
C ARG A 277 -9.81 -11.21 -0.30
N LEU A 278 -8.91 -10.27 0.02
CA LEU A 278 -8.26 -9.42 -0.97
C LEU A 278 -7.45 -10.22 -2.00
N ALA A 279 -6.86 -11.35 -1.59
CA ALA A 279 -6.19 -12.26 -2.50
C ALA A 279 -7.11 -12.80 -3.61
N SER A 280 -8.41 -12.98 -3.35
CA SER A 280 -9.37 -13.41 -4.36
C SER A 280 -9.89 -12.25 -5.23
N ALA A 281 -9.42 -11.02 -5.02
CA ALA A 281 -9.81 -9.89 -5.84
C ALA A 281 -9.13 -9.89 -7.22
N LEU A 282 -8.22 -10.83 -7.49
CA LEU A 282 -7.65 -11.00 -8.83
C LEU A 282 -8.74 -11.26 -9.88
N SER A 283 -9.82 -11.96 -9.51
CA SER A 283 -10.94 -12.21 -10.41
C SER A 283 -11.64 -10.92 -10.88
N GLU A 284 -11.54 -9.83 -10.11
CA GLU A 284 -12.06 -8.51 -10.52
C GLU A 284 -11.24 -7.93 -11.67
N LEU A 285 -9.91 -8.14 -11.66
CA LEU A 285 -9.05 -7.75 -12.77
C LEU A 285 -9.38 -8.56 -14.02
N GLU A 286 -9.53 -9.88 -13.89
CA GLU A 286 -9.83 -10.76 -15.02
C GLU A 286 -11.20 -10.44 -15.64
N ALA A 287 -12.24 -10.30 -14.81
CA ALA A 287 -13.58 -9.98 -15.27
C ALA A 287 -13.70 -8.57 -15.86
N GLY A 288 -12.96 -7.60 -15.31
CA GLY A 288 -13.01 -6.19 -15.68
C GLY A 288 -11.90 -5.73 -16.64
N TYR A 289 -11.04 -6.65 -17.12
CA TYR A 289 -9.73 -6.32 -17.69
C TYR A 289 -9.81 -5.27 -18.79
N ALA A 290 -10.64 -5.50 -19.80
CA ALA A 290 -10.76 -4.60 -20.95
C ALA A 290 -11.24 -3.19 -20.54
N GLY A 291 -12.24 -3.12 -19.65
CA GLY A 291 -12.77 -1.83 -19.19
C GLY A 291 -11.78 -1.05 -18.32
N LEU A 292 -11.04 -1.75 -17.45
CA LEU A 292 -10.00 -1.17 -16.61
C LEU A 292 -8.79 -0.71 -17.43
N ALA A 293 -8.38 -1.50 -18.44
CA ALA A 293 -7.28 -1.15 -19.35
C ALA A 293 -7.63 0.08 -20.20
N GLN A 294 -8.85 0.19 -20.71
CA GLN A 294 -9.33 1.38 -21.42
C GLN A 294 -9.34 2.62 -20.52
N ASP A 295 -9.82 2.48 -19.28
CA ASP A 295 -9.79 3.56 -18.30
C ASP A 295 -8.35 4.02 -18.03
N PHE A 296 -7.41 3.08 -17.85
CA PHE A 296 -6.00 3.38 -17.67
C PHE A 296 -5.41 4.13 -18.87
N ALA A 297 -5.66 3.65 -20.10
CA ALA A 297 -5.15 4.27 -21.32
C ALA A 297 -5.67 5.71 -21.51
N LEU A 298 -6.88 6.01 -21.04
CA LEU A 298 -7.44 7.37 -21.05
C LEU A 298 -6.86 8.26 -19.95
N PHE A 299 -6.60 7.70 -18.78
CA PHE A 299 -6.17 8.44 -17.59
C PHE A 299 -4.66 8.73 -17.57
N PHE A 300 -3.83 7.73 -17.87
CA PHE A 300 -2.39 7.80 -17.65
C PHE A 300 -1.69 8.95 -18.41
N PRO A 301 -2.03 9.25 -19.68
CA PRO A 301 -1.47 10.42 -20.37
C PRO A 301 -1.77 11.75 -19.65
N GLN A 302 -2.97 11.88 -19.06
CA GLN A 302 -3.37 13.07 -18.29
C GLN A 302 -2.58 13.16 -16.99
N LEU A 303 -2.39 12.03 -16.29
CA LEU A 303 -1.55 11.95 -15.11
C LEU A 303 -0.10 12.37 -15.41
N ARG A 304 0.46 11.87 -16.50
CA ARG A 304 1.83 12.22 -16.94
C ARG A 304 1.96 13.70 -17.22
N ARG A 305 1.01 14.30 -17.94
CA ARG A 305 0.98 15.75 -18.18
C ARG A 305 0.88 16.55 -16.88
N PHE A 306 0.02 16.13 -15.95
CA PHE A 306 -0.07 16.76 -14.64
C PHE A 306 1.27 16.70 -13.88
N ALA A 307 1.92 15.54 -13.85
CA ALA A 307 3.21 15.36 -13.18
C ALA A 307 4.32 16.21 -13.80
N LEU A 308 4.39 16.31 -15.14
CA LEU A 308 5.33 17.19 -15.83
C LEU A 308 5.13 18.66 -15.44
N ASN A 309 3.88 19.11 -15.32
CA ASN A 309 3.57 20.47 -14.88
C ASN A 309 3.93 20.73 -13.40
N LEU A 310 4.04 19.69 -12.56
CA LEU A 310 4.53 19.85 -11.19
C LEU A 310 6.03 20.16 -11.13
N GLN A 311 6.77 19.68 -12.13
CA GLN A 311 8.23 19.78 -12.21
C GLN A 311 8.68 21.00 -13.03
N ALA A 312 7.78 21.58 -13.84
CA ALA A 312 8.06 22.80 -14.56
C ALA A 312 8.37 23.95 -13.57
N PRO A 313 9.43 24.74 -13.80
CA PRO A 313 9.67 25.94 -13.02
C PRO A 313 8.45 26.84 -13.12
N GLN A 314 7.91 27.26 -11.97
CA GLN A 314 6.82 28.24 -11.95
C GLN A 314 7.35 29.54 -12.57
N PRO A 315 6.66 30.14 -13.56
CA PRO A 315 7.03 31.47 -14.01
C PRO A 315 6.93 32.42 -12.81
N LEU A 316 7.98 33.24 -12.64
CA LEU A 316 8.09 34.28 -11.60
C LEU A 316 6.95 35.30 -11.71
#